data_AF-A0A0L8GR37-F1
#
_entry.id   AF-A0A0L8GR37-F1
#
_cell.length_a   1.000
_cell.length_b   1.000
_cell.length_c   1.000
_cell.angle_alpha   90.00
_cell.angle_beta   90.00
_cell.angle_gamma   90.00
#
_symmetry.space_group_name_H-M   'P 1'
#
loop_
_entity.id
_entity.type
_entity.pdbx_description
1 polymer ?
#
loop_
_entity_poly.entity_id
_entity_poly.type
_entity_poly.pdbx_seq_one_letter_code
_entity_poly.pdbx_strand_id
1 'polypeptide(L)' 'MNRLFGRAKPKEPPANLNDCISNIDSRGESIDKKINRLDMELKKYKDQMKKMREGPSKNTVKQKAMRVLKQKKM' A
#
# COMPACT_ATOMS: atom_id res chain seq x y z
N MET A 1 45.55 -15.01 13.08
CA MET A 1 45.12 -15.32 14.46
C MET A 1 43.97 -14.38 14.83
N ASN A 2 42.71 -14.72 14.52
CA ASN A 2 41.53 -14.06 15.08
C ASN A 2 40.38 -15.08 15.04
N ARG A 3 40.22 -15.72 16.19
CA ARG A 3 39.58 -17.03 16.40
C ARG A 3 38.07 -16.88 16.56
N LEU A 4 37.35 -17.61 15.71
CA LEU A 4 36.09 -18.36 15.88
C LEU A 4 35.04 -18.10 16.99
N PHE A 5 35.28 -17.38 18.07
CA PHE A 5 34.26 -17.09 19.09
C PHE A 5 34.50 -15.71 19.72
N GLY A 6 33.51 -14.81 19.63
CA GLY A 6 33.47 -13.62 20.49
C GLY A 6 33.83 -12.26 19.88
N ARG A 7 33.54 -12.00 18.60
CA ARG A 7 33.27 -10.59 18.23
C ARG A 7 31.91 -10.22 18.80
N ALA A 8 31.88 -9.31 19.78
CA ALA A 8 30.64 -8.64 20.16
C ALA A 8 29.99 -8.10 18.87
N LYS A 9 28.68 -8.33 18.68
CA LYS A 9 27.96 -7.72 17.56
C LYS A 9 28.31 -6.23 17.56
N PRO A 10 28.65 -5.63 16.39
CA PRO A 10 28.84 -4.19 16.33
C PRO A 10 27.63 -3.56 17.01
N LYS A 11 27.90 -2.69 17.99
CA LYS A 11 26.86 -2.07 18.81
C LYS A 11 26.02 -1.24 17.85
N GLU A 12 24.94 -1.83 17.33
CA GLU A 12 23.97 -1.13 16.51
C GLU A 12 23.59 0.14 17.26
N PRO A 13 23.46 1.28 16.57
CA PRO A 13 23.09 2.51 17.24
C PRO A 13 21.85 2.24 18.09
N PRO A 14 21.85 2.70 19.36
CA PRO A 14 20.70 2.48 20.24
C PRO A 14 19.45 2.95 19.51
N ALA A 15 18.35 2.20 19.65
CA ALA A 15 17.09 2.48 18.99
C ALA A 15 16.79 3.99 19.02
N ASN A 16 16.88 4.63 17.86
CA ASN A 16 16.81 6.07 17.73
C ASN A 16 15.34 6.45 17.48
N LEU A 17 14.78 7.25 18.37
CA LEU A 17 13.41 7.74 18.24
C LEU A 17 13.19 8.45 16.90
N ASN A 18 14.20 9.13 16.36
CA ASN A 18 14.12 9.80 15.06
C ASN A 18 13.99 8.81 13.90
N ASP A 19 14.62 7.64 13.98
CA ASP A 19 14.51 6.60 12.96
C ASP A 19 13.11 5.95 13.02
N CYS A 20 12.56 5.77 14.23
CA CYS A 20 11.19 5.31 14.41
C CYS A 20 10.17 6.31 13.82
N ILE A 21 10.34 7.61 14.08
CA ILE A 21 9.49 8.68 13.53
C ILE A 21 9.55 8.66 12.00
N SER A 22 10.75 8.67 11.42
CA SER A 22 10.95 8.65 9.97
C SER A 22 10.34 7.41 9.31
N ASN A 23 10.41 6.24 9.97
CA ASN A 23 9.78 5.02 9.51
C ASN A 23 8.24 5.07 9.58
N ILE A 24 7.67 5.74 10.58
CA ILE A 24 6.22 5.92 10.68
C ILE A 24 5.73 6.90 9.60
N ASP A 25 6.41 8.02 9.41
CA ASP A 25 6.06 9.04 8.42
C ASP A 25 6.11 8.45 7.00
N SER A 26 7.18 7.73 6.65
CA SER A 26 7.30 7.07 5.34
C SER A 26 6.22 6.02 5.09
N ARG A 27 5.81 5.28 6.14
CA ARG A 27 4.68 4.34 6.05
C ARG A 27 3.35 5.06 5.88
N GLY A 28 3.13 6.16 6.62
CA GLY A 28 1.95 7.01 6.49
C GLY A 28 1.80 7.53 5.08
N GLU A 29 2.85 8.16 4.55
CA GLU A 29 2.87 8.65 3.17
C GLU A 29 2.63 7.55 2.13
N SER A 30 3.24 6.37 2.33
CA SER A 30 3.05 5.24 1.41
C SER A 30 1.60 4.75 1.42
N ILE A 31 0.95 4.72 2.58
CA ILE A 31 -0.45 4.35 2.73
C ILE A 31 -1.34 5.39 2.06
N ASP A 32 -1.11 6.68 2.30
CA ASP A 32 -1.88 7.76 1.68
C ASP A 32 -1.76 7.76 0.15
N LYS A 33 -0.54 7.58 -0.36
CA LYS A 33 -0.29 7.43 -1.81
C LYS A 33 -1.02 6.20 -2.38
N LYS A 34 -1.09 5.09 -1.65
CA LYS A 34 -1.83 3.89 -2.06
C LYS A 34 -3.34 4.13 -2.07
N ILE A 35 -3.89 4.73 -1.00
CA ILE A 35 -5.32 5.05 -0.90
C ILE A 35 -5.74 5.97 -2.05
N ASN A 36 -4.97 7.04 -2.29
CA ASN A 36 -5.23 7.98 -3.38
C ASN A 36 -5.24 7.30 -4.76
N ARG A 37 -4.32 6.35 -5.00
CA ARG A 37 -4.32 5.55 -6.25
C ARG A 37 -5.57 4.69 -6.40
N LEU A 38 -5.97 3.98 -5.34
CA LEU A 38 -7.17 3.15 -5.35
C LEU A 38 -8.42 4.02 -5.58
N ASP A 39 -8.49 5.21 -4.99
CA ASP A 39 -9.62 6.14 -5.17
C ASP A 39 -9.73 6.71 -6.58
N MET A 40 -8.60 7.05 -7.20
CA MET A 40 -8.58 7.42 -8.61
C MET A 40 -9.07 6.29 -9.51
N GLU A 41 -8.68 5.04 -9.22
CA GLU A 41 -9.11 3.88 -10.00
C GLU A 41 -10.61 3.61 -9.84
N LEU A 42 -11.14 3.69 -8.62
CA LEU A 42 -12.57 3.56 -8.33
C LEU A 42 -13.39 4.63 -9.04
N LYS A 43 -12.91 5.88 -9.07
CA LYS A 43 -13.56 6.98 -9.80
C LYS A 43 -13.64 6.67 -11.29
N LYS A 44 -12.55 6.19 -11.90
CA LYS A 44 -12.54 5.75 -13.32
C LYS A 44 -13.56 4.65 -13.59
N TYR A 45 -13.63 3.63 -12.74
CA TYR A 45 -14.62 2.55 -12.92
C TYR A 45 -16.05 3.06 -12.76
N LYS A 46 -16.31 3.98 -11.83
CA LYS A 46 -17.63 4.60 -11.66
C LYS A 46 -18.05 5.36 -12.92
N ASP A 47 -17.16 6.18 -13.48
CA ASP A 47 -17.43 6.96 -14.69
C ASP A 47 -17.59 6.07 -15.93
N GLN A 48 -16.80 5.00 -16.03
CA GLN A 48 -16.92 4.00 -17.08
C GLN A 48 -18.27 3.28 -17.00
N MET A 49 -18.65 2.78 -15.82
CA MET A 49 -19.93 2.09 -15.63
C MET A 49 -21.15 2.99 -15.89
N LYS A 50 -21.05 4.30 -15.62
CA LYS A 50 -22.14 5.26 -15.88
C LYS A 50 -22.46 5.36 -17.38
N LYS A 51 -21.45 5.23 -18.25
CA LYS A 51 -21.60 5.30 -19.71
C LYS A 51 -21.95 3.95 -20.35
N MET A 52 -21.92 2.86 -19.59
CA MET A 52 -22.18 1.51 -20.10
C MET A 52 -23.63 1.10 -19.87
N ARG A 53 -24.21 0.47 -20.91
CA ARG A 53 -25.47 -0.26 -20.80
C ARG A 53 -25.29 -1.50 -19.93
N GLU A 54 -26.37 -1.92 -19.26
CA GLU A 54 -26.40 -3.18 -18.52
C GLU A 54 -26.06 -4.36 -19.45
N GLY A 55 -25.15 -5.22 -19.01
CA GLY A 55 -24.69 -6.36 -19.77
C GLY A 55 -23.37 -6.97 -19.28
N PRO A 56 -22.88 -8.03 -19.95
CA PRO A 56 -21.68 -8.75 -19.55
C PRO A 56 -20.46 -7.85 -19.34
N SER A 57 -20.25 -6.89 -20.25
CA SER A 57 -19.14 -5.93 -20.17
C SER A 57 -19.17 -5.07 -18.90
N LYS A 58 -20.36 -4.63 -18.47
CA LYS A 58 -20.52 -3.82 -17.25
C LYS A 58 -20.30 -4.65 -15.99
N ASN A 59 -20.70 -5.92 -16.00
CA ASN A 59 -20.45 -6.86 -14.91
C ASN A 59 -18.95 -7.11 -14.70
N THR A 60 -18.15 -7.22 -15.77
CA THR A 60 -16.70 -7.34 -15.65
C THR A 60 -16.07 -6.11 -14.99
N VAL A 61 -16.50 -4.90 -15.37
CA VAL A 61 -16.03 -3.65 -14.74
C VAL A 61 -16.44 -3.58 -13.27
N LYS A 62 -17.68 -3.99 -12.95
CA LYS A 62 -18.16 -4.10 -11.56
C LYS A 62 -17.30 -5.06 -10.73
N GLN A 63 -16.96 -6.23 -11.27
CA GLN A 63 -16.07 -7.18 -10.58
C GLN A 63 -14.68 -6.61 -10.33
N LYS A 64 -14.10 -5.88 -11.29
CA LYS A 64 -12.82 -5.18 -11.11
C LYS A 64 -12.91 -4.11 -10.02
N ALA A 65 -13.96 -3.28 -10.05
CA ALA A 65 -14.21 -2.26 -9.02
C ALA A 65 -14.37 -2.88 -7.62
N MET A 66 -15.05 -4.03 -7.51
CA MET A 66 -15.21 -4.74 -6.23
C MET A 66 -13.87 -5.25 -5.67
N ARG A 67 -12.92 -5.64 -6.52
CA ARG A 67 -11.57 -6.03 -6.06
C ARG A 67 -10.81 -4.83 -5.50
N VAL A 68 -10.88 -3.68 -6.16
CA VAL A 68 -10.24 -2.43 -5.70
C VAL A 68 -10.89 -1.92 -4.40
N LEU A 69 -12.21 -2.01 -4.26
CA LEU A 69 -12.89 -1.69 -3.00
C LEU A 69 -12.43 -2.58 -1.84
N LYS A 70 -12.23 -3.88 -2.08
CA LYS A 70 -11.67 -4.79 -1.07
C LYS A 70 -10.24 -4.41 -0.69
N GLN A 71 -9.41 -4.02 -1.66
CA GLN A 71 -8.04 -3.55 -1.42
C GLN A 71 -7.97 -2.20 -0.67
N LYS A 72 -9.01 -1.37 -0.76
CA LYS A 72 -9.11 -0.12 0.02
C LYS A 72 -9.59 -0.38 1.46
N LYS A 73 -10.41 -1.42 1.67
CA LYS A 73 -10.95 -1.78 3.00
C LYS A 73 -9.95 -2.55 3.86
N MET A 74 -9.07 -3.34 3.25
CA MET A 74 -7.91 -3.97 3.90
C MET A 74 -6.76 -2.97 4.03
#